data_AF-A0A9Q1H6X0-F1
#
_entry.id   AF-A0A9Q1H6X0-F1
#
_cell.length_a   1.000
_cell.length_b   1.000
_cell.length_c   1.000
_cell.angle_alpha   90.00
_cell.angle_beta   90.00
_cell.angle_gamma   90.00
#
_symmetry.space_group_name_H-M   'P 1'
#
loop_
_entity.id
_entity.type
_entity.pdbx_description
1 polymer ?
#
loop_
_entity_poly.entity_id
_entity_poly.type
_entity_poly.pdbx_seq_one_letter_code
_entity_poly.pdbx_strand_id
1 'polypeptide(L)'
;MTSETSDWWKRVPCHFNWDLEDDVTVDFTSVVNNLDSKLESLKESNGGNSSCVLLLFRGYLEVSKFAGVTSNPEKANAFFDQADSEAEVLIDDEERRAYVVVSSANRLWVLEKFKIGSESEMRRKKEYLVSKLEENWQSGVGRKSGNFDAYLEAVAAFALTRLGPYKYREAESRYRKAIKLNSKQAEWFHALGELVGRQARQKTQSSGECYSDMDEEIRCYQKALDLDPENDFARCDLALVLARKDDKLQDAKDLIALTKDVACEVIIKKGRFYRRQKDFQKALAVLKKGTKLQNPRSELFFQISLVCSSLASQAGYKKNYKEKTEYLEKEMEYLDKCIQREPSHFFAKLNKARNFSKSRRNEEAEQYYRKILNECHSSPRNLIEAQFTFAEFLALSNRGRIPQEAADLYEEMVNTGAVILREIDQDGNAKVTGKDGFLEKARDRLKDFYLEREEGSRKMKELEEKLSTLGI
;
A
#
# COMPACT_ATOMS: atom_id res chain seq x y z
N MET A 1 -27.55 -15.07 36.96
CA MET A 1 -27.49 -15.13 35.49
C MET A 1 -26.12 -15.66 35.12
N THR A 2 -26.11 -16.75 34.35
CA THR A 2 -24.99 -17.65 34.09
C THR A 2 -23.84 -16.96 33.34
N SER A 3 -22.60 -17.41 33.56
CA SER A 3 -21.38 -16.82 32.98
C SER A 3 -21.36 -16.74 31.44
N GLU A 4 -22.23 -17.46 30.75
CA GLU A 4 -22.39 -17.40 29.29
C GLU A 4 -23.01 -16.09 28.77
N THR A 5 -23.74 -15.32 29.61
CA THR A 5 -24.27 -14.01 29.20
C THR A 5 -23.27 -12.86 29.34
N SER A 6 -22.13 -13.04 30.02
CA SER A 6 -21.19 -11.94 30.31
C SER A 6 -20.22 -11.60 29.16
N ASP A 7 -19.98 -12.53 28.24
CA ASP A 7 -18.86 -12.45 27.28
C ASP A 7 -19.31 -12.53 25.82
N TRP A 8 -20.62 -12.36 25.55
CA TRP A 8 -21.17 -12.41 24.20
C TRP A 8 -20.50 -11.41 23.24
N TRP A 9 -20.08 -10.25 23.77
CA TRP A 9 -19.38 -9.20 23.03
C TRP A 9 -18.07 -9.69 22.40
N LYS A 10 -17.43 -10.74 22.95
CA LYS A 10 -16.20 -11.33 22.41
C LYS A 10 -16.41 -11.96 21.03
N ARG A 11 -17.65 -12.21 20.60
CA ARG A 11 -18.00 -12.75 19.28
C ARG A 11 -18.46 -11.69 18.29
N VAL A 12 -18.53 -10.42 18.70
CA VAL A 12 -18.95 -9.32 17.82
C VAL A 12 -17.89 -9.07 16.75
N PRO A 13 -18.26 -8.90 15.46
CA PRO A 13 -17.31 -8.59 14.40
C PRO A 13 -16.54 -7.29 14.69
N CYS A 14 -15.22 -7.40 14.80
CA CYS A 14 -14.31 -6.28 14.98
C CYS A 14 -12.89 -6.71 14.59
N HIS A 15 -11.93 -5.78 14.64
CA HIS A 15 -10.57 -6.03 14.16
C HIS A 15 -9.85 -7.17 14.89
N PHE A 16 -10.16 -7.35 16.18
CA PHE A 16 -9.61 -8.45 16.98
C PHE A 16 -10.18 -9.83 16.63
N ASN A 17 -11.29 -9.88 15.89
CA ASN A 17 -12.05 -11.09 15.55
C ASN A 17 -12.03 -11.39 14.04
N TRP A 18 -11.16 -10.72 13.27
CA TRP A 18 -11.03 -10.89 11.82
C TRP A 18 -9.67 -11.48 11.40
N ASP A 19 -8.93 -12.07 12.34
CA ASP A 19 -7.67 -12.79 12.07
C ASP A 19 -6.69 -11.99 11.18
N LEU A 20 -6.60 -10.69 11.47
CA LEU A 20 -5.85 -9.71 10.67
C LEU A 20 -4.34 -9.92 10.75
N GLU A 21 -3.85 -10.55 11.82
CA GLU A 21 -2.41 -10.69 12.10
C GLU A 21 -1.76 -11.89 11.39
N ASP A 22 -2.56 -12.84 10.90
CA ASP A 22 -2.06 -14.08 10.30
C ASP A 22 -1.50 -13.84 8.88
N ASP A 23 -0.32 -14.40 8.59
CA ASP A 23 0.33 -14.39 7.27
C ASP A 23 0.56 -12.98 6.66
N VAL A 24 0.90 -12.00 7.52
CA VAL A 24 1.15 -10.62 7.10
C VAL A 24 2.65 -10.35 6.89
N THR A 25 2.99 -9.84 5.71
CA THR A 25 4.38 -9.53 5.28
C THR A 25 4.60 -8.06 4.96
N VAL A 26 3.67 -7.18 5.32
CA VAL A 26 3.77 -5.74 5.04
C VAL A 26 4.64 -5.02 6.06
N ASP A 27 5.32 -3.97 5.60
CA ASP A 27 5.94 -3.00 6.50
C ASP A 27 4.85 -2.18 7.20
N PHE A 28 4.64 -2.49 8.48
CA PHE A 28 3.65 -1.83 9.32
C PHE A 28 3.86 -0.30 9.38
N THR A 29 5.11 0.16 9.42
CA THR A 29 5.42 1.59 9.49
C THR A 29 4.88 2.31 8.27
N SER A 30 5.06 1.71 7.08
CA SER A 30 4.50 2.26 5.84
C SER A 30 2.97 2.23 5.84
N VAL A 31 2.33 1.19 6.37
CA VAL A 31 0.85 1.14 6.47
C VAL A 31 0.33 2.28 7.35
N VAL A 32 0.94 2.50 8.52
CA VAL A 32 0.60 3.59 9.44
C VAL A 32 0.80 4.96 8.79
N ASN A 33 1.97 5.20 8.18
CA ASN A 33 2.26 6.48 7.52
C ASN A 33 1.27 6.79 6.40
N ASN A 34 0.89 5.78 5.61
CA ASN A 34 -0.11 5.94 4.57
C ASN A 34 -1.51 6.28 5.13
N LEU A 35 -1.90 5.67 6.25
CA LEU A 35 -3.17 5.97 6.92
C LEU A 35 -3.17 7.38 7.52
N ASP A 36 -2.12 7.76 8.24
CA ASP A 36 -1.99 9.06 8.88
C ASP A 36 -1.98 10.17 7.82
N SER A 37 -1.22 10.00 6.74
CA SER A 37 -1.21 10.94 5.61
C SER A 37 -2.56 11.05 4.91
N LYS A 38 -3.35 9.96 4.86
CA LYS A 38 -4.71 9.98 4.31
C LYS A 38 -5.68 10.71 5.23
N LEU A 39 -5.65 10.44 6.53
CA LEU A 39 -6.45 11.12 7.55
C LEU A 39 -6.21 12.63 7.54
N GLU A 40 -4.96 13.07 7.46
CA GLU A 40 -4.61 14.50 7.36
C GLU A 40 -5.23 15.16 6.14
N SER A 41 -5.11 14.52 4.96
CA SER A 41 -5.63 15.09 3.71
C SER A 41 -7.16 15.09 3.60
N LEU A 42 -7.85 14.16 4.28
CA LEU A 42 -9.32 14.12 4.27
C LEU A 42 -9.93 15.28 5.05
N LYS A 43 -9.26 15.73 6.12
CA LYS A 43 -9.66 16.93 6.87
C LYS A 43 -9.65 18.21 6.01
N GLU A 44 -8.95 18.20 4.86
CA GLU A 44 -8.83 19.34 3.95
C GLU A 44 -9.89 19.32 2.84
N SER A 45 -10.32 18.14 2.41
CA SER A 45 -11.42 18.00 1.48
C SER A 45 -12.72 18.18 2.25
N ASN A 46 -13.41 19.31 2.06
CA ASN A 46 -14.77 19.59 2.58
C ASN A 46 -15.86 18.60 2.05
N GLY A 47 -15.50 17.38 1.66
CA GLY A 47 -16.35 16.41 1.00
C GLY A 47 -16.61 15.19 1.87
N GLY A 48 -17.87 15.05 2.30
CA GLY A 48 -18.70 13.91 2.72
C GLY A 48 -18.18 12.49 3.02
N ASN A 49 -16.90 12.16 2.84
CA ASN A 49 -16.40 10.80 3.04
C ASN A 49 -15.98 10.60 4.50
N SER A 50 -16.70 9.72 5.18
CA SER A 50 -16.39 9.33 6.56
C SER A 50 -14.96 8.81 6.69
N SER A 51 -14.22 9.31 7.69
CA SER A 51 -12.90 8.77 8.03
C SER A 51 -12.98 7.69 9.12
N CYS A 52 -14.19 7.32 9.57
CA CYS A 52 -14.43 6.32 10.62
C CYS A 52 -13.67 5.01 10.35
N VAL A 53 -13.77 4.44 9.13
CA VAL A 53 -13.10 3.17 8.81
C VAL A 53 -11.57 3.28 8.88
N LEU A 54 -11.00 4.43 8.50
CA LEU A 54 -9.57 4.71 8.66
C LEU A 54 -9.20 4.76 10.14
N LEU A 55 -9.96 5.49 10.95
CA LEU A 55 -9.72 5.68 12.39
C LEU A 55 -9.85 4.37 13.16
N LEU A 56 -10.87 3.56 12.86
CA LEU A 56 -11.08 2.25 13.50
C LEU A 56 -9.90 1.31 13.23
N PHE A 57 -9.45 1.23 11.98
CA PHE A 57 -8.29 0.40 11.66
C PHE A 57 -7.02 0.98 12.29
N ARG A 58 -6.82 2.30 12.21
CA ARG A 58 -5.65 2.99 12.77
C ARG A 58 -5.53 2.82 14.28
N GLY A 59 -6.66 2.85 15.00
CA GLY A 59 -6.72 2.58 16.44
C GLY A 59 -6.37 1.13 16.77
N TYR A 60 -6.84 0.16 15.97
CA TYR A 60 -6.44 -1.25 16.13
C TYR A 60 -4.94 -1.45 15.92
N LEU A 61 -4.34 -0.78 14.93
CA LEU A 61 -2.90 -0.89 14.66
C LEU A 61 -2.02 -0.50 15.86
N GLU A 62 -2.45 0.45 16.70
CA GLU A 62 -1.73 0.85 17.93
C GLU A 62 -1.66 -0.25 19.01
N VAL A 63 -2.46 -1.31 18.90
CA VAL A 63 -2.57 -2.40 19.89
C VAL A 63 -2.49 -3.79 19.25
N SER A 64 -2.14 -3.82 17.97
CA SER A 64 -1.93 -5.04 17.18
C SER A 64 -0.61 -5.74 17.58
N LYS A 65 -0.45 -6.99 17.18
CA LYS A 65 0.77 -7.77 17.39
C LYS A 65 1.74 -7.76 16.19
N PHE A 66 1.59 -6.81 15.26
CA PHE A 66 2.52 -6.72 14.14
C PHE A 66 3.95 -6.46 14.65
N ALA A 67 4.94 -7.00 13.93
CA ALA A 67 6.34 -6.84 14.31
C ALA A 67 6.73 -5.36 14.33
N GLY A 68 7.41 -4.93 15.41
CA GLY A 68 7.84 -3.54 15.61
C GLY A 68 6.78 -2.60 16.20
N VAL A 69 5.60 -3.10 16.55
CA VAL A 69 4.56 -2.30 17.22
C VAL A 69 4.76 -2.30 18.72
N THR A 70 4.98 -1.11 19.29
CA THR A 70 4.86 -0.88 20.73
C THR A 70 3.41 -0.53 21.05
N SER A 71 2.73 -1.38 21.82
CA SER A 71 1.31 -1.17 22.10
C SER A 71 1.06 0.14 22.85
N ASN A 72 0.13 0.95 22.35
CA ASN A 72 -0.29 2.22 22.93
C ASN A 72 -1.82 2.27 23.03
N PRO A 73 -2.39 1.71 24.11
CA PRO A 73 -3.83 1.59 24.22
C PRO A 73 -4.55 2.92 24.49
N GLU A 74 -3.87 3.93 25.06
CA GLU A 74 -4.41 5.29 25.17
C GLU A 74 -4.62 5.90 23.79
N LYS A 75 -3.62 5.80 22.91
CA LYS A 75 -3.69 6.30 21.54
C LYS A 75 -4.70 5.52 20.70
N ALA A 76 -4.80 4.20 20.89
CA ALA A 76 -5.85 3.39 20.28
C ALA A 76 -7.25 3.92 20.64
N ASN A 77 -7.51 4.16 21.93
CA ASN A 77 -8.78 4.70 22.40
C ASN A 77 -9.06 6.11 21.84
N ALA A 78 -8.05 6.97 21.73
CA ALA A 78 -8.23 8.30 21.13
C ALA A 78 -8.70 8.23 19.67
N PHE A 79 -8.18 7.29 18.88
CA PHE A 79 -8.68 7.06 17.52
C PHE A 79 -10.11 6.51 17.50
N PHE A 80 -10.47 5.62 18.42
CA PHE A 80 -11.84 5.10 18.54
C PHE A 80 -12.83 6.19 18.98
N ASP A 81 -12.44 7.09 19.89
CA ASP A 81 -13.27 8.24 20.30
C ASP A 81 -13.48 9.21 19.13
N GLN A 82 -12.44 9.47 18.32
CA GLN A 82 -12.61 10.27 17.11
C GLN A 82 -13.53 9.55 16.10
N ALA A 83 -13.41 8.23 15.94
CA ALA A 83 -14.26 7.45 15.04
C ALA A 83 -15.74 7.51 15.46
N ASP A 84 -16.02 7.43 16.76
CA ASP A 84 -17.37 7.58 17.31
C ASP A 84 -17.92 8.99 17.03
N SER A 85 -17.11 10.03 17.25
CA SER A 85 -17.50 11.43 17.01
C SER A 85 -17.82 11.70 15.54
N GLU A 86 -17.06 11.11 14.62
CA GLU A 86 -17.35 11.21 13.17
C GLU A 86 -18.55 10.36 12.75
N ALA A 87 -18.83 9.26 13.46
CA ALA A 87 -20.00 8.44 13.19
C ALA A 87 -21.31 9.17 13.57
N GLU A 88 -21.31 10.01 14.61
CA GLU A 88 -22.49 10.74 15.09
C GLU A 88 -23.14 11.64 14.03
N VAL A 89 -22.38 12.14 13.06
CA VAL A 89 -22.88 13.02 11.99
C VAL A 89 -23.29 12.27 10.72
N LEU A 90 -23.20 10.94 10.71
CA LEU A 90 -23.60 10.13 9.56
C LEU A 90 -25.12 10.07 9.42
N ILE A 91 -25.58 10.22 8.19
CA ILE A 91 -27.01 10.22 7.84
C ILE A 91 -27.56 8.79 7.82
N ASP A 92 -26.75 7.82 7.35
CA ASP A 92 -27.13 6.41 7.34
C ASP A 92 -26.97 5.81 8.75
N ASP A 93 -28.10 5.52 9.41
CA ASP A 93 -28.11 4.96 10.75
C ASP A 93 -27.48 3.54 10.80
N GLU A 94 -27.59 2.76 9.73
CA GLU A 94 -27.00 1.41 9.69
C GLU A 94 -25.47 1.49 9.59
N GLU A 95 -24.97 2.45 8.81
CA GLU A 95 -23.54 2.78 8.77
C GLU A 95 -23.01 3.24 10.12
N ARG A 96 -23.69 4.22 10.74
CA ARG A 96 -23.36 4.74 12.06
C ARG A 96 -23.29 3.61 13.09
N ARG A 97 -24.34 2.78 13.17
CA ARG A 97 -24.41 1.66 14.12
C ARG A 97 -23.29 0.66 13.88
N ALA A 98 -22.98 0.32 12.63
CA ALA A 98 -21.90 -0.61 12.31
C ALA A 98 -20.54 -0.09 12.82
N TYR A 99 -20.23 1.20 12.62
CA TYR A 99 -18.99 1.79 13.11
C TYR A 99 -18.92 1.85 14.64
N VAL A 100 -20.01 2.25 15.30
CA VAL A 100 -20.09 2.27 16.77
C VAL A 100 -19.95 0.87 17.37
N VAL A 101 -20.51 -0.15 16.72
CA VAL A 101 -20.37 -1.55 17.12
C VAL A 101 -18.92 -2.01 17.04
N VAL A 102 -18.24 -1.77 15.91
CA VAL A 102 -16.82 -2.13 15.74
C VAL A 102 -15.93 -1.37 16.74
N SER A 103 -16.19 -0.07 16.93
CA SER A 103 -15.50 0.77 17.91
C SER A 103 -15.64 0.22 19.33
N SER A 104 -16.88 -0.01 19.78
CA SER A 104 -17.17 -0.49 21.13
C SER A 104 -16.55 -1.87 21.39
N ALA A 105 -16.64 -2.79 20.42
CA ALA A 105 -16.02 -4.11 20.51
C ALA A 105 -14.49 -4.03 20.55
N ASN A 106 -13.85 -3.17 19.74
CA ASN A 106 -12.41 -2.92 19.79
C ASN A 106 -11.98 -2.39 21.16
N ARG A 107 -12.71 -1.42 21.72
CA ARG A 107 -12.42 -0.82 23.04
C ARG A 107 -12.56 -1.82 24.17
N LEU A 108 -13.55 -2.71 24.12
CA LEU A 108 -13.70 -3.81 25.08
C LEU A 108 -12.50 -4.75 25.05
N TRP A 109 -12.00 -5.11 23.86
CA TRP A 109 -10.78 -5.91 23.72
C TRP A 109 -9.55 -5.20 24.27
N VAL A 110 -9.40 -3.90 24.01
CA VAL A 110 -8.30 -3.09 24.57
C VAL A 110 -8.37 -3.05 26.10
N LEU A 111 -9.56 -2.79 26.65
CA LEU A 111 -9.78 -2.76 28.10
C LEU A 111 -9.42 -4.09 28.76
N GLU A 112 -9.87 -5.20 28.19
CA GLU A 112 -9.62 -6.56 28.69
C GLU A 112 -8.13 -6.94 28.60
N LYS A 113 -7.46 -6.63 27.48
CA LYS A 113 -6.04 -6.99 27.25
C LYS A 113 -5.08 -6.16 28.10
N PHE A 114 -5.29 -4.85 28.19
CA PHE A 114 -4.31 -3.92 28.77
C PHE A 114 -4.64 -3.48 30.20
N LYS A 115 -5.84 -3.81 30.70
CA LYS A 115 -6.27 -3.53 32.09
C LYS A 115 -6.03 -2.07 32.51
N ILE A 116 -6.56 -1.13 31.73
CA ILE A 116 -6.26 0.31 31.85
C ILE A 116 -7.13 0.96 32.93
N GLY A 117 -6.50 1.36 34.04
CA GLY A 117 -7.14 2.05 35.17
C GLY A 117 -7.43 1.15 36.36
N SER A 118 -8.06 1.69 37.41
CA SER A 118 -8.46 0.91 38.59
C SER A 118 -9.56 -0.11 38.25
N GLU A 119 -9.70 -1.16 39.05
CA GLU A 119 -10.72 -2.20 38.84
C GLU A 119 -12.15 -1.62 38.78
N SER A 120 -12.43 -0.62 39.61
CA SER A 120 -13.73 0.08 39.60
C SER A 120 -13.97 0.88 38.33
N GLU A 121 -12.95 1.55 37.78
CA GLU A 121 -13.04 2.31 36.54
C GLU A 121 -13.18 1.38 35.34
N MET A 122 -12.41 0.29 35.30
CA MET A 122 -12.52 -0.72 34.25
C MET A 122 -13.91 -1.34 34.24
N ARG A 123 -14.47 -1.67 35.39
CA ARG A 123 -15.83 -2.20 35.49
C ARG A 123 -16.87 -1.22 34.92
N ARG A 124 -16.80 0.05 35.32
CA ARG A 124 -17.70 1.11 34.79
C ARG A 124 -17.56 1.29 33.28
N LYS A 125 -16.31 1.33 32.76
CA LYS A 125 -16.04 1.43 31.33
C LYS A 125 -16.58 0.22 30.56
N LYS A 126 -16.38 -0.99 31.09
CA LYS A 126 -16.90 -2.24 30.50
C LYS A 126 -18.43 -2.23 30.46
N GLU A 127 -19.10 -1.88 31.56
CA GLU A 127 -20.56 -1.77 31.62
C GLU A 127 -21.09 -0.73 30.62
N TYR A 128 -20.47 0.46 30.53
CA TYR A 128 -20.82 1.48 29.54
C TYR A 128 -20.66 0.99 28.09
N LEU A 129 -19.50 0.39 27.76
CA LEU A 129 -19.22 -0.08 26.40
C LEU A 129 -20.10 -1.26 26.00
N VAL A 130 -20.40 -2.19 26.92
CA VAL A 130 -21.34 -3.28 26.67
C VAL A 130 -22.74 -2.71 26.45
N SER A 131 -23.21 -1.77 27.26
CA SER A 131 -24.51 -1.12 27.07
C SER A 131 -24.62 -0.41 25.71
N LYS A 132 -23.61 0.41 25.36
CA LYS A 132 -23.52 1.09 24.06
C LYS A 132 -23.51 0.08 22.91
N LEU A 133 -22.77 -1.02 23.06
CA LEU A 133 -22.72 -2.10 22.09
C LEU A 133 -24.08 -2.81 21.95
N GLU A 134 -24.76 -3.14 23.05
CA GLU A 134 -26.09 -3.77 23.05
C GLU A 134 -27.13 -2.90 22.37
N GLU A 135 -27.14 -1.60 22.69
CA GLU A 135 -28.03 -0.62 22.07
C GLU A 135 -27.84 -0.58 20.55
N ASN A 136 -26.61 -0.42 20.06
CA ASN A 136 -26.35 -0.30 18.62
C ASN A 136 -26.44 -1.66 17.90
N TRP A 137 -26.28 -2.78 18.62
CA TRP A 137 -26.44 -4.14 18.09
C TRP A 137 -27.91 -4.59 18.00
N GLN A 138 -28.78 -4.12 18.92
CA GLN A 138 -30.19 -4.56 19.03
C GLN A 138 -31.23 -3.53 18.59
N SER A 139 -30.92 -2.23 18.51
CA SER A 139 -31.92 -1.20 18.17
C SER A 139 -32.32 -1.24 16.69
N GLY A 140 -33.47 -1.87 16.39
CA GLY A 140 -34.15 -1.81 15.10
C GLY A 140 -35.14 -2.97 14.93
N VAL A 141 -36.38 -2.69 14.54
CA VAL A 141 -37.37 -3.72 14.16
C VAL A 141 -36.84 -4.44 12.91
N GLY A 142 -36.13 -5.55 13.12
CA GLY A 142 -35.43 -6.29 12.07
C GLY A 142 -33.97 -6.54 12.44
N ARG A 143 -33.73 -7.49 13.36
CA ARG A 143 -32.42 -7.94 13.88
C ARG A 143 -31.36 -8.33 12.81
N LYS A 144 -31.73 -8.38 11.54
CA LYS A 144 -30.88 -8.79 10.40
C LYS A 144 -31.18 -7.91 9.20
N SER A 145 -30.74 -6.65 9.23
CA SER A 145 -30.70 -5.87 8.00
C SER A 145 -29.43 -6.24 7.24
N GLY A 146 -29.59 -6.65 5.97
CA GLY A 146 -28.45 -6.94 5.11
C GLY A 146 -27.49 -5.75 5.00
N ASN A 147 -28.00 -4.52 5.05
CA ASN A 147 -27.20 -3.31 4.96
C ASN A 147 -26.26 -3.13 6.16
N PHE A 148 -26.74 -3.32 7.39
CA PHE A 148 -25.88 -3.27 8.59
C PHE A 148 -24.74 -4.29 8.49
N ASP A 149 -25.06 -5.53 8.12
CA ASP A 149 -24.06 -6.58 7.89
C ASP A 149 -23.10 -6.19 6.75
N ALA A 150 -23.59 -5.52 5.71
CA ALA A 150 -22.78 -5.06 4.59
C ALA A 150 -21.69 -4.07 5.03
N TYR A 151 -22.03 -3.13 5.92
CA TYR A 151 -21.05 -2.20 6.49
C TYR A 151 -19.99 -2.91 7.32
N LEU A 152 -20.36 -3.91 8.14
CA LEU A 152 -19.38 -4.71 8.89
C LEU A 152 -18.41 -5.46 7.95
N GLU A 153 -18.93 -6.06 6.87
CA GLU A 153 -18.10 -6.72 5.86
C GLU A 153 -17.17 -5.72 5.15
N ALA A 154 -17.66 -4.50 4.84
CA ALA A 154 -16.86 -3.46 4.22
C ALA A 154 -15.73 -2.96 5.13
N VAL A 155 -15.96 -2.80 6.44
CA VAL A 155 -14.92 -2.42 7.41
C VAL A 155 -13.84 -3.49 7.50
N ALA A 156 -14.23 -4.77 7.53
CA ALA A 156 -13.27 -5.89 7.51
C ALA A 156 -12.45 -5.90 6.21
N ALA A 157 -13.13 -5.79 5.06
CA ALA A 157 -12.50 -5.75 3.74
C ALA A 157 -11.47 -4.61 3.62
N PHE A 158 -11.81 -3.46 4.18
CA PHE A 158 -10.95 -2.29 4.21
C PHE A 158 -9.65 -2.53 4.98
N ALA A 159 -9.72 -3.15 6.16
CA ALA A 159 -8.54 -3.50 6.94
C ALA A 159 -7.67 -4.51 6.17
N LEU A 160 -8.26 -5.60 5.69
CA LEU A 160 -7.58 -6.65 4.93
C LEU A 160 -6.87 -6.12 3.67
N THR A 161 -7.47 -5.17 2.95
CA THR A 161 -6.89 -4.55 1.74
C THR A 161 -5.53 -3.87 2.01
N ARG A 162 -5.26 -3.47 3.25
CA ARG A 162 -4.02 -2.78 3.66
C ARG A 162 -2.95 -3.70 4.19
N LEU A 163 -3.28 -4.98 4.39
CA LEU A 163 -2.39 -5.99 4.97
C LEU A 163 -1.65 -6.82 3.90
N GLY A 164 -1.71 -6.37 2.64
CA GLY A 164 -0.89 -6.90 1.56
C GLY A 164 -1.50 -8.09 0.81
N PRO A 165 -0.74 -8.67 -0.14
CA PRO A 165 -1.25 -9.61 -1.13
C PRO A 165 -1.95 -10.85 -0.55
N TYR A 166 -1.42 -11.41 0.54
CA TYR A 166 -1.96 -12.59 1.22
C TYR A 166 -3.40 -12.37 1.71
N LYS A 167 -3.76 -11.14 2.09
CA LYS A 167 -5.11 -10.79 2.54
C LYS A 167 -6.04 -10.33 1.41
N TYR A 168 -5.56 -10.20 0.17
CA TYR A 168 -6.38 -9.66 -0.93
C TYR A 168 -7.55 -10.55 -1.30
N ARG A 169 -7.38 -11.88 -1.33
CA ARG A 169 -8.50 -12.79 -1.64
C ARG A 169 -9.61 -12.71 -0.58
N GLU A 170 -9.22 -12.60 0.69
CA GLU A 170 -10.19 -12.45 1.77
C GLU A 170 -10.89 -11.08 1.68
N ALA A 171 -10.14 -9.99 1.50
CA ALA A 171 -10.70 -8.66 1.30
C ALA A 171 -11.71 -8.63 0.14
N GLU A 172 -11.41 -9.33 -0.96
CA GLU A 172 -12.26 -9.38 -2.15
C GLU A 172 -13.58 -10.10 -1.84
N SER A 173 -13.51 -11.25 -1.18
CA SER A 173 -14.68 -12.00 -0.72
C SER A 173 -15.58 -11.14 0.17
N ARG A 174 -14.99 -10.40 1.10
CA ARG A 174 -15.68 -9.49 2.02
C ARG A 174 -16.37 -8.34 1.28
N TYR A 175 -15.69 -7.66 0.35
CA TYR A 175 -16.33 -6.62 -0.48
C TYR A 175 -17.46 -7.16 -1.35
N ARG A 176 -17.28 -8.32 -1.98
CA ARG A 176 -18.34 -8.95 -2.78
C ARG A 176 -19.56 -9.30 -1.92
N LYS A 177 -19.35 -9.76 -0.68
CA LYS A 177 -20.43 -9.99 0.27
C LYS A 177 -21.12 -8.69 0.68
N ALA A 178 -20.37 -7.63 0.97
CA ALA A 178 -20.91 -6.31 1.27
C ALA A 178 -21.79 -5.80 0.11
N ILE A 179 -21.28 -5.84 -1.13
CA ILE A 179 -22.00 -5.42 -2.34
C ILE A 179 -23.26 -6.26 -2.60
N LYS A 180 -23.20 -7.58 -2.34
CA LYS A 180 -24.37 -8.46 -2.47
C LYS A 180 -25.48 -8.08 -1.49
N LEU A 181 -25.11 -7.65 -0.29
CA LEU A 181 -26.05 -7.26 0.76
C LEU A 181 -26.58 -5.83 0.55
N ASN A 182 -25.72 -4.91 0.11
CA ASN A 182 -26.06 -3.54 -0.26
C ASN A 182 -25.24 -3.09 -1.49
N SER A 183 -25.90 -2.91 -2.62
CA SER A 183 -25.26 -2.56 -3.89
C SER A 183 -25.30 -1.06 -4.22
N LYS A 184 -25.55 -0.19 -3.23
CA LYS A 184 -25.71 1.26 -3.44
C LYS A 184 -24.46 2.09 -3.13
N GLN A 185 -23.44 1.49 -2.50
CA GLN A 185 -22.24 2.20 -2.09
C GLN A 185 -21.19 2.22 -3.20
N ALA A 186 -20.91 3.41 -3.75
CA ALA A 186 -19.95 3.60 -4.84
C ALA A 186 -18.52 3.25 -4.41
N GLU A 187 -18.15 3.54 -3.17
CA GLU A 187 -16.84 3.29 -2.57
C GLU A 187 -16.49 1.80 -2.56
N TRP A 188 -17.48 0.92 -2.37
CA TRP A 188 -17.23 -0.52 -2.31
C TRP A 188 -16.94 -1.10 -3.69
N PHE A 189 -17.63 -0.61 -4.72
CA PHE A 189 -17.28 -0.95 -6.11
C PHE A 189 -15.91 -0.40 -6.49
N HIS A 190 -15.60 0.84 -6.08
CA HIS A 190 -14.28 1.43 -6.29
C HIS A 190 -13.17 0.59 -5.62
N ALA A 191 -13.34 0.23 -4.35
CA ALA A 191 -12.38 -0.59 -3.60
C ALA A 191 -12.25 -2.01 -4.16
N LEU A 192 -13.36 -2.64 -4.57
CA LEU A 192 -13.33 -3.94 -5.24
C LEU A 192 -12.55 -3.89 -6.56
N GLY A 193 -12.79 -2.86 -7.39
CA GLY A 193 -12.05 -2.66 -8.65
C GLY A 193 -10.55 -2.51 -8.40
N GLU A 194 -10.17 -1.70 -7.41
CA GLU A 194 -8.77 -1.54 -7.02
C GLU A 194 -8.12 -2.86 -6.62
N LEU A 195 -8.84 -3.68 -5.85
CA LEU A 195 -8.36 -4.96 -5.36
C LEU A 195 -8.20 -6.00 -6.46
N VAL A 196 -9.23 -6.17 -7.29
CA VAL A 196 -9.21 -7.05 -8.48
C VAL A 196 -8.04 -6.68 -9.37
N GLY A 197 -7.87 -5.38 -9.66
CA GLY A 197 -6.76 -4.89 -10.44
C GLY A 197 -5.40 -5.16 -9.81
N ARG A 198 -5.25 -4.97 -8.48
CA ARG A 198 -4.00 -5.25 -7.77
C ARG A 198 -3.62 -6.73 -7.87
N GLN A 199 -4.56 -7.64 -7.65
CA GLN A 199 -4.35 -9.08 -7.76
C GLN A 199 -3.99 -9.50 -9.20
N ALA A 200 -4.74 -9.03 -10.19
CA ALA A 200 -4.49 -9.37 -11.59
C ALA A 200 -3.13 -8.87 -12.07
N ARG A 201 -2.78 -7.64 -11.71
CA ARG A 201 -1.49 -7.04 -12.03
C ARG A 201 -0.32 -7.76 -11.37
N GLN A 202 -0.49 -8.45 -10.23
CA GLN A 202 0.59 -9.25 -9.61
C GLN A 202 0.96 -10.47 -10.46
N LYS A 203 -0.02 -11.05 -11.16
CA LYS A 203 0.18 -12.21 -12.04
C LYS A 203 0.76 -11.84 -13.41
N THR A 204 0.83 -10.55 -13.74
CA THR A 204 1.25 -10.07 -15.06
C THR A 204 2.74 -9.73 -15.05
N GLN A 205 3.48 -10.22 -16.05
CA GLN A 205 4.93 -9.96 -16.20
C GLN A 205 5.24 -8.51 -16.60
N SER A 206 4.35 -7.87 -17.36
CA SER A 206 4.55 -6.50 -17.86
C SER A 206 3.57 -5.50 -17.23
N SER A 207 4.11 -4.37 -16.77
CA SER A 207 3.31 -3.31 -16.14
C SER A 207 2.36 -2.57 -17.10
N GLY A 208 2.52 -2.73 -18.42
CA GLY A 208 1.74 -2.02 -19.44
C GLY A 208 0.72 -2.88 -20.19
N GLU A 209 0.72 -4.20 -20.03
CA GLU A 209 -0.11 -5.12 -20.81
C GLU A 209 -1.54 -5.25 -20.26
N CYS A 210 -2.41 -5.76 -21.13
CA CYS A 210 -3.72 -6.29 -20.75
C CYS A 210 -3.56 -7.52 -19.85
N TYR A 211 -4.49 -7.70 -18.91
CA TYR A 211 -4.52 -8.84 -17.99
C TYR A 211 -5.95 -9.38 -17.86
N SER A 212 -6.08 -10.64 -17.42
CA SER A 212 -7.34 -11.40 -17.44
C SER A 212 -8.51 -10.66 -16.79
N ASP A 213 -8.28 -10.01 -15.65
CA ASP A 213 -9.35 -9.43 -14.82
C ASP A 213 -9.55 -7.92 -15.08
N MET A 214 -8.96 -7.39 -16.15
CA MET A 214 -9.04 -5.97 -16.50
C MET A 214 -10.47 -5.52 -16.78
N ASP A 215 -11.26 -6.34 -17.47
CA ASP A 215 -12.66 -6.00 -17.77
C ASP A 215 -13.53 -5.97 -16.51
N GLU A 216 -13.22 -6.80 -15.51
CA GLU A 216 -13.91 -6.75 -14.23
C GLU A 216 -13.56 -5.49 -13.43
N GLU A 217 -12.28 -5.12 -13.38
CA GLU A 217 -11.83 -3.87 -12.77
C GLU A 217 -12.52 -2.65 -13.41
N ILE A 218 -12.59 -2.62 -14.75
CA ILE A 218 -13.30 -1.56 -15.49
C ILE A 218 -14.79 -1.51 -15.10
N ARG A 219 -15.48 -2.66 -15.05
CA ARG A 219 -16.89 -2.73 -14.67
C ARG A 219 -17.12 -2.23 -13.25
N CYS A 220 -16.21 -2.54 -12.32
CA CYS A 220 -16.29 -2.05 -10.95
C CYS A 220 -16.22 -0.52 -10.89
N TYR A 221 -15.26 0.09 -11.58
CA TYR A 221 -15.14 1.55 -11.61
C TYR A 221 -16.29 2.24 -12.36
N GLN A 222 -16.78 1.66 -13.45
CA GLN A 222 -17.99 2.14 -14.12
C GLN A 222 -19.18 2.12 -13.18
N LYS A 223 -19.37 1.01 -12.43
CA LYS A 223 -20.47 0.91 -11.48
C LYS A 223 -20.35 1.92 -10.32
N ALA A 224 -19.14 2.21 -9.87
CA ALA A 224 -18.88 3.27 -8.90
C ALA A 224 -19.30 4.64 -9.44
N LEU A 225 -18.99 4.95 -10.70
CA LEU A 225 -19.38 6.21 -11.34
C LEU A 225 -20.87 6.29 -11.69
N ASP A 226 -21.53 5.15 -11.96
CA ASP A 226 -22.98 5.10 -12.15
C ASP A 226 -23.74 5.46 -10.86
N LEU A 227 -23.17 5.10 -9.70
CA LEU A 227 -23.74 5.37 -8.37
C LEU A 227 -23.37 6.78 -7.87
N ASP A 228 -22.11 7.17 -8.07
CA ASP A 228 -21.60 8.50 -7.73
C ASP A 228 -20.82 9.10 -8.92
N PRO A 229 -21.50 9.88 -9.78
CA PRO A 229 -20.86 10.59 -10.87
C PRO A 229 -19.85 11.64 -10.43
N GLU A 230 -19.72 12.00 -9.16
CA GLU A 230 -18.70 12.95 -8.68
C GLU A 230 -17.45 12.24 -8.11
N ASN A 231 -17.40 10.91 -8.16
CA ASN A 231 -16.29 10.12 -7.63
C ASN A 231 -15.00 10.28 -8.46
N ASP A 232 -14.22 11.32 -8.16
CA ASP A 232 -12.96 11.62 -8.83
C ASP A 232 -11.89 10.53 -8.65
N PHE A 233 -11.97 9.74 -7.57
CA PHE A 233 -11.07 8.60 -7.35
C PHE A 233 -11.34 7.48 -8.35
N ALA A 234 -12.60 7.08 -8.51
CA ALA A 234 -13.02 6.06 -9.47
C ALA A 234 -12.78 6.51 -10.92
N ARG A 235 -13.04 7.79 -11.22
CA ARG A 235 -12.75 8.38 -12.54
C ARG A 235 -11.28 8.29 -12.91
N CYS A 236 -10.38 8.65 -11.98
CA CYS A 236 -8.94 8.54 -12.17
C CYS A 236 -8.49 7.09 -12.40
N ASP A 237 -8.97 6.16 -11.58
CA ASP A 237 -8.55 4.76 -11.66
C ASP A 237 -9.10 4.09 -12.93
N LEU A 238 -10.34 4.39 -13.32
CA LEU A 238 -10.91 3.96 -14.59
C LEU A 238 -10.03 4.43 -15.75
N ALA A 239 -9.66 5.71 -15.78
CA ALA A 239 -8.77 6.24 -16.83
C ALA A 239 -7.40 5.55 -16.84
N LEU A 240 -6.81 5.26 -15.68
CA LEU A 240 -5.53 4.55 -15.59
C LEU A 240 -5.58 3.12 -16.14
N VAL A 241 -6.74 2.47 -16.05
CA VAL A 241 -6.95 1.12 -16.59
C VAL A 241 -7.28 1.17 -18.07
N LEU A 242 -8.17 2.07 -18.49
CA LEU A 242 -8.52 2.28 -19.91
C LEU A 242 -7.31 2.66 -20.76
N ALA A 243 -6.36 3.45 -20.22
CA ALA A 243 -5.14 3.82 -20.93
C ALA A 243 -4.20 2.63 -21.25
N ARG A 244 -4.45 1.44 -20.69
CA ARG A 244 -3.74 0.20 -21.07
C ARG A 244 -4.31 -0.45 -22.33
N LYS A 245 -5.50 -0.03 -22.75
CA LYS A 245 -6.15 -0.46 -23.99
C LYS A 245 -5.99 0.65 -25.02
N ASP A 246 -5.28 0.35 -26.10
CA ASP A 246 -4.96 1.37 -27.11
C ASP A 246 -6.21 2.00 -27.74
N ASP A 247 -7.29 1.23 -27.90
CA ASP A 247 -8.59 1.67 -28.41
C ASP A 247 -9.39 2.54 -27.44
N LYS A 248 -8.98 2.61 -26.16
CA LYS A 248 -9.65 3.37 -25.08
C LYS A 248 -8.82 4.52 -24.54
N LEU A 249 -7.71 4.85 -25.18
CA LEU A 249 -6.85 5.94 -24.72
C LEU A 249 -7.55 7.31 -24.78
N GLN A 250 -8.42 7.55 -25.76
CA GLN A 250 -9.13 8.84 -25.83
C GLN A 250 -10.17 8.96 -24.71
N ASP A 251 -11.00 7.92 -24.50
CA ASP A 251 -11.93 7.83 -23.37
C ASP A 251 -11.22 8.11 -22.04
N ALA A 252 -10.02 7.53 -21.86
CA ALA A 252 -9.21 7.74 -20.67
C ALA A 252 -8.74 9.20 -20.49
N LYS A 253 -8.36 9.89 -21.57
CA LYS A 253 -7.99 11.31 -21.52
C LYS A 253 -9.19 12.20 -21.19
N ASP A 254 -10.36 11.88 -21.73
CA ASP A 254 -11.58 12.65 -21.50
C ASP A 254 -12.01 12.54 -20.03
N LEU A 255 -11.93 11.35 -19.44
CA LEU A 255 -12.15 11.15 -18.01
C LEU A 255 -11.19 12.01 -17.16
N ILE A 256 -9.89 12.01 -17.47
CA ILE A 256 -8.89 12.80 -16.73
C ILE A 256 -9.11 14.31 -16.87
N ALA A 257 -9.64 14.76 -18.01
CA ALA A 257 -9.96 16.16 -18.22
C ALA A 257 -11.15 16.61 -17.35
N LEU A 258 -12.11 15.73 -17.10
CA LEU A 258 -13.28 15.98 -16.24
C LEU A 258 -12.96 15.92 -14.75
N THR A 259 -11.91 15.21 -14.35
CA THR A 259 -11.53 15.05 -12.93
C THR A 259 -11.07 16.37 -12.31
N LYS A 260 -11.59 16.72 -11.12
CA LYS A 260 -11.21 17.95 -10.41
C LYS A 260 -9.91 17.78 -9.62
N ASP A 261 -9.08 18.82 -9.58
CA ASP A 261 -7.79 18.81 -8.87
C ASP A 261 -7.94 19.22 -7.39
N VAL A 262 -8.88 18.61 -6.67
CA VAL A 262 -9.20 18.99 -5.27
C VAL A 262 -8.37 18.20 -4.25
N ALA A 263 -8.49 16.87 -4.26
CA ALA A 263 -7.81 16.01 -3.30
C ALA A 263 -6.37 15.68 -3.74
N CYS A 264 -5.44 15.63 -2.78
CA CYS A 264 -4.02 15.29 -3.05
C CYS A 264 -3.89 13.95 -3.81
N GLU A 265 -4.66 12.94 -3.41
CA GLU A 265 -4.65 11.61 -4.03
C GLU A 265 -5.12 11.64 -5.50
N VAL A 266 -6.11 12.48 -5.82
CA VAL A 266 -6.58 12.68 -7.19
C VAL A 266 -5.49 13.35 -8.05
N ILE A 267 -4.82 14.38 -7.51
CA ILE A 267 -3.68 15.02 -8.16
C ILE A 267 -2.56 14.01 -8.46
N ILE A 268 -2.22 13.16 -7.49
CA ILE A 268 -1.22 12.09 -7.63
C ILE A 268 -1.62 11.12 -8.76
N LYS A 269 -2.88 10.67 -8.80
CA LYS A 269 -3.39 9.74 -9.82
C LYS A 269 -3.37 10.36 -11.22
N LYS A 270 -3.80 11.62 -11.38
CA LYS A 270 -3.70 12.35 -12.66
C LYS A 270 -2.25 12.54 -13.11
N GLY A 271 -1.35 12.88 -12.19
CA GLY A 271 0.08 12.96 -12.49
C GLY A 271 0.66 11.63 -12.97
N ARG A 272 0.28 10.53 -12.32
CA ARG A 272 0.66 9.16 -12.71
C ARG A 272 0.12 8.79 -14.10
N PHE A 273 -1.10 9.20 -14.43
CA PHE A 273 -1.69 9.03 -15.76
C PHE A 273 -0.81 9.68 -16.83
N TYR A 274 -0.56 10.99 -16.73
CA TYR A 274 0.27 11.71 -17.70
C TYR A 274 1.70 11.16 -17.78
N ARG A 275 2.28 10.76 -16.63
CA ARG A 275 3.61 10.15 -16.59
C ARG A 275 3.66 8.83 -17.36
N ARG A 276 2.63 7.97 -17.26
CA ARG A 276 2.53 6.72 -18.04
C ARG A 276 2.40 6.98 -19.53
N GLN A 277 1.69 8.05 -19.91
CA GLN A 277 1.61 8.51 -21.30
C GLN A 277 2.90 9.20 -21.80
N LYS A 278 3.96 9.25 -20.98
CA LYS A 278 5.22 9.95 -21.26
C LYS A 278 5.06 11.47 -21.50
N ASP A 279 3.90 12.04 -21.12
CA ASP A 279 3.66 13.49 -21.12
C ASP A 279 4.18 14.07 -19.79
N PHE A 280 5.50 14.06 -19.64
CA PHE A 280 6.16 14.41 -18.39
C PHE A 280 5.96 15.88 -17.99
N GLN A 281 5.79 16.78 -18.96
CA GLN A 281 5.54 18.20 -18.68
C GLN A 281 4.14 18.40 -18.08
N LYS A 282 3.09 17.78 -18.64
CA LYS A 282 1.76 17.83 -18.02
C LYS A 282 1.74 17.13 -16.67
N ALA A 283 2.42 15.98 -16.54
CA ALA A 283 2.54 15.28 -15.27
C ALA A 283 3.14 16.19 -14.19
N LEU A 284 4.24 16.88 -14.50
CA LEU A 284 4.89 17.81 -13.59
C LEU A 284 3.97 18.98 -13.23
N ALA A 285 3.28 19.57 -14.21
CA ALA A 285 2.38 20.70 -14.00
C ALA A 285 1.20 20.34 -13.08
N VAL A 286 0.59 19.15 -13.27
CA VAL A 286 -0.51 18.66 -12.42
C VAL A 286 0.00 18.37 -11.01
N LEU A 287 1.08 17.61 -10.86
CA LEU A 287 1.61 17.24 -9.54
C LEU A 287 2.05 18.47 -8.73
N LYS A 288 2.60 19.50 -9.39
CA LYS A 288 2.96 20.76 -8.73
C LYS A 288 1.77 21.52 -8.13
N LYS A 289 0.53 21.26 -8.56
CA LYS A 289 -0.65 21.81 -7.88
C LYS A 289 -0.77 21.26 -6.46
N GLY A 290 -0.46 19.98 -6.27
CA GLY A 290 -0.52 19.31 -4.98
C GLY A 290 0.47 19.88 -3.95
N THR A 291 1.55 20.53 -4.39
CA THR A 291 2.52 21.14 -3.46
C THR A 291 2.00 22.41 -2.81
N LYS A 292 0.85 22.92 -3.27
CA LYS A 292 0.16 24.09 -2.69
C LYS A 292 -0.89 23.71 -1.66
N LEU A 293 -1.13 22.41 -1.46
CA LEU A 293 -2.03 21.92 -0.41
C LEU A 293 -1.40 22.14 0.96
N GLN A 294 -2.24 22.17 2.00
CA GLN A 294 -1.78 22.42 3.37
C GLN A 294 -0.92 21.25 3.89
N ASN A 295 -1.33 20.01 3.63
CA ASN A 295 -0.57 18.79 3.95
C ASN A 295 -0.31 17.92 2.71
N PRO A 296 0.68 18.27 1.87
CA PRO A 296 1.09 17.42 0.75
C PRO A 296 1.62 16.07 1.25
N ARG A 297 1.18 14.97 0.60
CA ARG A 297 1.62 13.61 0.95
C ARG A 297 3.06 13.33 0.47
N SER A 298 3.78 12.44 1.15
CA SER A 298 5.12 11.96 0.73
C SER A 298 5.11 11.42 -0.71
N GLU A 299 4.11 10.60 -1.05
CA GLU A 299 3.89 10.03 -2.39
C GLU A 299 3.77 11.10 -3.49
N LEU A 300 3.26 12.31 -3.18
CA LEU A 300 3.22 13.40 -4.15
C LEU A 300 4.64 13.81 -4.55
N PHE A 301 5.50 14.06 -3.56
CA PHE A 301 6.89 14.44 -3.80
C PHE A 301 7.66 13.31 -4.49
N PHE A 302 7.39 12.06 -4.12
CA PHE A 302 7.94 10.90 -4.82
C PHE A 302 7.50 10.84 -6.30
N GLN A 303 6.22 11.04 -6.62
CA GLN A 303 5.80 11.07 -8.03
C GLN A 303 6.44 12.23 -8.81
N ILE A 304 6.63 13.40 -8.18
CA ILE A 304 7.32 14.53 -8.82
C ILE A 304 8.78 14.16 -9.11
N SER A 305 9.49 13.52 -8.17
CA SER A 305 10.88 13.13 -8.39
C SER A 305 11.03 12.12 -9.54
N LEU A 306 10.10 11.16 -9.67
CA LEU A 306 10.06 10.23 -10.80
C LEU A 306 9.87 10.95 -12.15
N VAL A 307 9.04 12.00 -12.19
CA VAL A 307 8.86 12.83 -13.39
C VAL A 307 10.13 13.61 -13.70
N CYS A 308 10.76 14.25 -12.71
CA CYS A 308 12.05 14.93 -12.88
C CYS A 308 13.14 13.97 -13.40
N SER A 309 13.22 12.76 -12.87
CA SER A 309 14.14 11.72 -13.32
C SER A 309 13.94 11.36 -14.81
N SER A 310 12.68 11.28 -15.23
CA SER A 310 12.30 10.99 -16.63
C SER A 310 12.67 12.16 -17.56
N LEU A 311 12.44 13.39 -17.12
CA LEU A 311 12.82 14.61 -17.84
C LEU A 311 14.35 14.76 -17.94
N ALA A 312 15.09 14.46 -16.87
CA ALA A 312 16.56 14.42 -16.90
C ALA A 312 17.08 13.41 -17.92
N SER A 313 16.45 12.24 -17.99
CA SER A 313 16.79 11.19 -18.96
C SER A 313 16.52 11.64 -20.40
N GLN A 314 15.37 12.28 -20.67
CA GLN A 314 15.05 12.87 -21.98
C GLN A 314 16.04 13.97 -22.38
N ALA A 315 16.38 14.87 -21.46
CA ALA A 315 17.36 15.92 -21.70
C ALA A 315 18.74 15.32 -22.00
N GLY A 316 19.15 14.28 -21.27
CA GLY A 316 20.37 13.53 -21.53
C GLY A 316 20.42 12.90 -22.92
N TYR A 317 19.33 12.27 -23.36
CA TYR A 317 19.21 11.70 -24.71
C TYR A 317 19.36 12.79 -25.79
N LYS A 318 18.76 13.96 -25.57
CA LYS A 318 18.91 15.15 -26.43
C LYS A 318 20.26 15.86 -26.28
N LYS A 319 21.18 15.33 -25.46
CA LYS A 319 22.48 15.93 -25.14
C LYS A 319 22.38 17.35 -24.52
N ASN A 320 21.23 17.70 -23.94
CA ASN A 320 21.05 18.93 -23.17
C ASN A 320 21.49 18.72 -21.72
N TYR A 321 22.81 18.80 -21.49
CA TYR A 321 23.38 18.50 -20.17
C TYR A 321 23.01 19.52 -19.10
N LYS A 322 22.80 20.78 -19.47
CA LYS A 322 22.36 21.82 -18.52
C LYS A 322 20.98 21.47 -17.95
N GLU A 323 20.01 21.24 -18.84
CA GLU A 323 18.66 20.86 -18.44
C GLU A 323 18.64 19.51 -17.70
N LYS A 324 19.48 18.55 -18.10
CA LYS A 324 19.64 17.29 -17.36
C LYS A 324 20.05 17.54 -15.92
N THR A 325 21.08 18.37 -15.68
CA THR A 325 21.54 18.69 -14.33
C THR A 325 20.46 19.39 -13.51
N GLU A 326 19.76 20.38 -14.08
CA GLU A 326 18.65 21.07 -13.40
C GLU A 326 17.54 20.11 -12.97
N TYR A 327 17.21 19.09 -13.78
CA TYR A 327 16.21 18.09 -13.40
C TYR A 327 16.73 17.07 -12.39
N LEU A 328 18.03 16.73 -12.40
CA LEU A 328 18.62 15.88 -11.36
C LEU A 328 18.63 16.59 -9.99
N GLU A 329 18.88 17.90 -9.96
CA GLU A 329 18.80 18.72 -8.75
C GLU A 329 17.36 18.77 -8.22
N LYS A 330 16.37 18.99 -9.10
CA LYS A 330 14.95 18.92 -8.73
C LYS A 330 14.53 17.53 -8.25
N GLU A 331 15.01 16.46 -8.89
CA GLU A 331 14.77 15.09 -8.44
C GLU A 331 15.25 14.91 -7.00
N MET A 332 16.48 15.35 -6.68
CA MET A 332 17.02 15.29 -5.31
C MET A 332 16.18 16.12 -4.32
N GLU A 333 15.82 17.36 -4.66
CA GLU A 333 15.00 18.23 -3.81
C GLU A 333 13.67 17.57 -3.42
N TYR A 334 12.97 16.97 -4.38
CA TYR A 334 11.69 16.32 -4.12
C TYR A 334 11.84 14.97 -3.41
N LEU A 335 12.95 14.25 -3.61
CA LEU A 335 13.26 13.07 -2.81
C LEU A 335 13.52 13.45 -1.35
N ASP A 336 14.21 14.56 -1.09
CA ASP A 336 14.43 15.08 0.25
C ASP A 336 13.12 15.47 0.94
N LYS A 337 12.23 16.17 0.23
CA LYS A 337 10.88 16.48 0.74
C LYS A 337 10.07 15.22 1.05
N CYS A 338 10.16 14.19 0.19
CA CYS A 338 9.52 12.91 0.42
C CYS A 338 10.03 12.24 1.70
N ILE A 339 11.35 12.16 1.88
CA ILE A 339 11.99 11.51 3.03
C ILE A 339 11.78 12.34 4.31
N GLN A 340 11.73 13.66 4.21
CA GLN A 340 11.41 14.53 5.35
C GLN A 340 9.98 14.28 5.85
N ARG A 341 9.02 14.06 4.94
CA ARG A 341 7.62 13.77 5.29
C ARG A 341 7.44 12.34 5.78
N GLU A 342 8.16 11.40 5.16
CA GLU A 342 8.11 9.98 5.50
C GLU A 342 9.54 9.39 5.55
N PRO A 343 10.20 9.45 6.72
CA PRO A 343 11.58 8.98 6.87
C PRO A 343 11.77 7.49 6.58
N SER A 344 10.72 6.68 6.63
CA SER A 344 10.74 5.25 6.28
C SER A 344 10.49 4.98 4.79
N HIS A 345 10.25 6.00 3.94
CA HIS A 345 9.87 5.79 2.54
C HIS A 345 11.00 5.15 1.72
N PHE A 346 10.96 3.82 1.61
CA PHE A 346 12.01 2.99 1.03
C PHE A 346 12.37 3.40 -0.41
N PHE A 347 11.38 3.53 -1.29
CA PHE A 347 11.63 3.84 -2.70
C PHE A 347 12.23 5.23 -2.93
N ALA A 348 11.96 6.20 -2.05
CA ALA A 348 12.54 7.53 -2.15
C ALA A 348 14.03 7.48 -1.79
N LYS A 349 14.41 6.71 -0.76
CA LYS A 349 15.82 6.47 -0.42
C LYS A 349 16.57 5.77 -1.56
N LEU A 350 15.99 4.72 -2.14
CA LEU A 350 16.61 4.05 -3.30
C LEU A 350 16.79 4.99 -4.49
N ASN A 351 15.78 5.79 -4.83
CA ASN A 351 15.90 6.75 -5.93
C ASN A 351 16.89 7.87 -5.61
N LYS A 352 17.08 8.24 -4.33
CA LYS A 352 18.12 9.17 -3.90
C LYS A 352 19.52 8.61 -4.11
N ALA A 353 19.75 7.34 -3.75
CA ALA A 353 21.00 6.65 -4.05
C ALA A 353 21.28 6.62 -5.57
N ARG A 354 20.26 6.29 -6.38
CA ARG A 354 20.37 6.31 -7.85
C ARG A 354 20.63 7.71 -8.39
N ASN A 355 20.05 8.75 -7.82
CA ASN A 355 20.30 10.13 -8.23
C ASN A 355 21.76 10.55 -7.96
N PHE A 356 22.35 10.19 -6.81
CA PHE A 356 23.78 10.42 -6.55
C PHE A 356 24.64 9.83 -7.66
N SER A 357 24.38 8.58 -8.05
CA SER A 357 25.09 7.92 -9.15
C SER A 357 24.88 8.65 -10.50
N LYS A 358 23.64 9.02 -10.85
CA LYS A 358 23.34 9.80 -12.09
C LYS A 358 24.05 11.16 -12.11
N SER A 359 24.26 11.74 -10.94
CA SER A 359 24.97 13.01 -10.72
C SER A 359 26.49 12.84 -10.59
N ARG A 360 27.03 11.63 -10.82
CA ARG A 360 28.46 11.27 -10.71
C ARG A 360 29.05 11.42 -9.30
N ARG A 361 28.20 11.40 -8.27
CA ARG A 361 28.56 11.44 -6.85
C ARG A 361 28.62 10.00 -6.32
N ASN A 362 29.55 9.19 -6.86
CA ASN A 362 29.56 7.74 -6.64
C ASN A 362 29.88 7.35 -5.19
N GLU A 363 30.80 8.06 -4.53
CA GLU A 363 31.14 7.80 -3.12
C GLU A 363 29.91 8.00 -2.21
N GLU A 364 29.16 9.07 -2.44
CA GLU A 364 27.92 9.35 -1.70
C GLU A 364 26.83 8.32 -2.02
N ALA A 365 26.72 7.89 -3.28
CA ALA A 365 25.78 6.85 -3.68
C ALA A 365 26.06 5.54 -2.92
N GLU A 366 27.33 5.11 -2.88
CA GLU A 366 27.76 3.90 -2.19
C GLU A 366 27.48 3.97 -0.69
N GLN A 367 27.91 5.05 -0.02
CA GLN A 367 27.63 5.26 1.40
C GLN A 367 26.13 5.23 1.70
N TYR A 368 25.32 5.84 0.83
CA TYR A 368 23.87 5.86 1.01
C TYR A 368 23.23 4.49 0.77
N TYR A 369 23.70 3.68 -0.18
CA TYR A 369 23.24 2.29 -0.33
C TYR A 369 23.54 1.45 0.89
N ARG A 370 24.75 1.55 1.46
CA ARG A 370 25.11 0.84 2.71
C ARG A 370 24.20 1.25 3.86
N LYS A 371 23.87 2.53 3.97
CA LYS A 371 22.88 3.02 4.93
C LYS A 371 21.51 2.38 4.72
N ILE A 372 21.02 2.29 3.48
CA ILE A 372 19.73 1.66 3.18
C ILE A 372 19.73 0.19 3.58
N LEU A 373 20.77 -0.58 3.25
CA LEU A 373 20.89 -1.99 3.63
C LEU A 373 20.80 -2.19 5.16
N ASN A 374 21.52 -1.35 5.91
CA ASN A 374 21.46 -1.36 7.37
C ASN A 374 20.08 -1.01 7.93
N GLU A 375 19.30 -0.15 7.25
CA GLU A 375 17.96 0.23 7.71
C GLU A 375 16.88 -0.80 7.34
N CYS A 376 17.03 -1.51 6.22
CA CYS A 376 16.01 -2.43 5.70
C CYS A 376 16.26 -3.92 5.99
N HIS A 377 17.28 -4.25 6.80
CA HIS A 377 17.62 -5.63 7.18
C HIS A 377 16.44 -6.43 7.77
N SER A 378 15.48 -5.76 8.40
CA SER A 378 14.27 -6.36 8.99
C SER A 378 13.11 -6.52 8.01
N SER A 379 13.21 -5.97 6.79
CA SER A 379 12.17 -6.02 5.75
C SER A 379 12.71 -6.77 4.53
N PRO A 380 12.53 -8.10 4.47
CA PRO A 380 13.11 -8.98 3.45
C PRO A 380 12.92 -8.52 2.00
N ARG A 381 11.72 -8.05 1.66
CA ARG A 381 11.40 -7.55 0.32
C ARG A 381 12.20 -6.30 -0.05
N ASN A 382 12.29 -5.36 0.89
CA ASN A 382 13.07 -4.14 0.71
C ASN A 382 14.57 -4.45 0.69
N LEU A 383 15.03 -5.39 1.51
CA LEU A 383 16.42 -5.83 1.54
C LEU A 383 16.86 -6.38 0.18
N ILE A 384 16.05 -7.28 -0.41
CA ILE A 384 16.31 -7.87 -1.74
C ILE A 384 16.41 -6.79 -2.83
N GLU A 385 15.48 -5.83 -2.86
CA GLU A 385 15.52 -4.76 -3.87
C GLU A 385 16.71 -3.80 -3.64
N ALA A 386 17.08 -3.55 -2.38
CA ALA A 386 18.23 -2.73 -2.03
C ALA A 386 19.55 -3.40 -2.41
N GLN A 387 19.71 -4.69 -2.12
CA GLN A 387 20.88 -5.50 -2.51
C GLN A 387 21.02 -5.51 -4.03
N PHE A 388 19.95 -5.82 -4.76
CA PHE A 388 19.96 -5.82 -6.23
C PHE A 388 20.38 -4.47 -6.79
N THR A 389 19.76 -3.39 -6.30
CA THR A 389 20.04 -2.04 -6.81
C THR A 389 21.46 -1.60 -6.49
N PHE A 390 21.99 -1.96 -5.32
CA PHE A 390 23.35 -1.65 -4.95
C PHE A 390 24.37 -2.42 -5.79
N ALA A 391 24.13 -3.72 -6.02
CA ALA A 391 24.97 -4.55 -6.88
C ALA A 391 25.00 -4.04 -8.33
N GLU A 392 23.85 -3.62 -8.89
CA GLU A 392 23.80 -2.98 -10.22
C GLU A 392 24.57 -1.66 -10.25
N PHE A 393 24.52 -0.85 -9.18
CA PHE A 393 25.34 0.35 -9.05
C PHE A 393 26.84 0.04 -9.06
N LEU A 394 27.28 -0.98 -8.32
CA LEU A 394 28.67 -1.41 -8.27
C LEU A 394 29.15 -1.90 -9.65
N ALA A 395 28.32 -2.71 -10.33
CA ALA A 395 28.61 -3.17 -11.69
C ALA A 395 28.73 -1.99 -12.67
N LEU A 396 27.80 -1.04 -12.64
CA LEU A 396 27.84 0.17 -13.48
C LEU A 396 29.09 1.02 -13.20
N SER A 397 29.46 1.18 -11.93
CA SER A 397 30.67 1.90 -11.52
C SER A 397 31.95 1.20 -12.02
N ASN A 398 31.89 -0.11 -12.19
CA ASN A 398 32.96 -0.94 -12.74
C ASN A 398 32.79 -1.26 -14.25
N ARG A 399 32.20 -0.33 -15.02
CA ARG A 399 32.02 -0.41 -16.48
C ARG A 399 31.26 -1.67 -16.94
N GLY A 400 30.32 -2.14 -16.13
CA GLY A 400 29.48 -3.32 -16.39
C GLY A 400 30.08 -4.64 -15.95
N ARG A 401 31.36 -4.69 -15.51
CA ARG A 401 31.95 -5.89 -14.92
C ARG A 401 31.44 -6.06 -13.49
N ILE A 402 31.10 -7.29 -13.10
CA ILE A 402 30.59 -7.59 -11.77
C ILE A 402 31.78 -7.74 -10.81
N PRO A 403 32.03 -6.78 -9.89
CA PRO A 403 33.04 -6.97 -8.85
C PRO A 403 32.60 -8.04 -7.86
N GLN A 404 33.54 -8.59 -7.08
CA GLN A 404 33.25 -9.62 -6.07
C GLN A 404 32.13 -9.18 -5.12
N GLU A 405 32.17 -7.94 -4.63
CA GLU A 405 31.16 -7.41 -3.72
C GLU A 405 29.74 -7.40 -4.34
N ALA A 406 29.61 -7.11 -5.64
CA ALA A 406 28.32 -7.16 -6.31
C ALA A 406 27.82 -8.61 -6.45
N ALA A 407 28.73 -9.57 -6.70
CA ALA A 407 28.39 -10.98 -6.71
C ALA A 407 27.94 -11.46 -5.32
N ASP A 408 28.64 -11.06 -4.26
CA ASP A 408 28.29 -11.41 -2.88
C ASP A 408 26.87 -10.91 -2.52
N LEU A 409 26.52 -9.68 -2.95
CA LEU A 409 25.16 -9.14 -2.77
C LEU A 409 24.10 -9.93 -3.55
N TYR A 410 24.40 -10.37 -4.78
CA TYR A 410 23.48 -11.22 -5.55
C TYR A 410 23.32 -12.60 -4.88
N GLU A 411 24.39 -13.20 -4.37
CA GLU A 411 24.34 -14.47 -3.65
C GLU A 411 23.52 -14.36 -2.36
N GLU A 412 23.76 -13.33 -1.55
CA GLU A 412 23.02 -13.05 -0.33
C GLU A 412 21.52 -12.87 -0.61
N MET A 413 21.21 -12.09 -1.64
CA MET A 413 19.84 -11.86 -2.09
C MET A 413 19.13 -13.16 -2.48
N VAL A 414 19.80 -14.08 -3.16
CA VAL A 414 19.23 -15.40 -3.49
C VAL A 414 18.96 -16.21 -2.23
N ASN A 415 19.88 -16.18 -1.25
CA ASN A 415 19.68 -16.85 0.04
C ASN A 415 18.52 -16.24 0.84
N THR A 416 18.39 -14.91 0.89
CA THR A 416 17.28 -14.21 1.56
C THR A 416 15.95 -14.49 0.85
N GLY A 417 15.92 -14.42 -0.47
CA GLY A 417 14.74 -14.71 -1.29
C GLY A 417 14.25 -16.14 -1.11
N ALA A 418 15.17 -17.09 -0.94
CA ALA A 418 14.87 -18.51 -0.74
C ALA A 418 14.03 -18.81 0.51
N VAL A 419 14.25 -18.02 1.57
CA VAL A 419 13.65 -18.23 2.88
C VAL A 419 12.34 -17.46 3.03
N ILE A 420 12.19 -16.28 2.39
CA ILE A 420 11.21 -15.29 2.84
C ILE A 420 10.14 -14.91 1.81
N LEU A 421 10.34 -15.18 0.51
CA LEU A 421 9.40 -14.74 -0.53
C LEU A 421 8.51 -15.85 -1.11
N ARG A 422 8.42 -17.02 -0.45
CA ARG A 422 7.58 -18.14 -0.91
C ARG A 422 6.10 -17.84 -0.70
N GLU A 423 5.34 -17.72 -1.78
CA GLU A 423 3.88 -17.90 -1.79
C GLU A 423 3.55 -19.35 -2.13
N ILE A 424 2.54 -19.92 -1.48
CA ILE A 424 1.97 -21.21 -1.88
C ILE A 424 0.83 -20.92 -2.86
N ASP A 425 0.91 -21.44 -4.08
CA ASP A 425 -0.17 -21.31 -5.05
C ASP A 425 -1.36 -22.23 -4.75
N GLN A 426 -2.41 -22.18 -5.59
CA GLN A 426 -3.64 -22.95 -5.36
C GLN A 426 -3.42 -24.47 -5.43
N ASP A 427 -2.34 -24.90 -6.07
CA ASP A 427 -1.96 -26.30 -6.24
C ASP A 427 -0.92 -26.74 -5.19
N GLY A 428 -0.61 -25.88 -4.21
CA GLY A 428 0.34 -26.18 -3.14
C GLY A 428 1.81 -25.93 -3.51
N ASN A 429 2.10 -25.30 -4.65
CA ASN A 429 3.47 -25.07 -5.09
C ASN A 429 4.03 -23.75 -4.54
N ALA A 430 5.24 -23.79 -4.00
CA ALA A 430 5.96 -22.59 -3.59
C ALA A 430 6.41 -21.80 -4.84
N LYS A 431 6.07 -20.52 -4.92
CA LYS A 431 6.54 -19.56 -5.92
C LYS A 431 7.13 -18.35 -5.26
N VAL A 432 8.24 -17.84 -5.78
CA VAL A 432 8.82 -16.59 -5.27
C VAL A 432 8.03 -15.39 -5.77
N THR A 433 7.59 -14.55 -4.85
CA THR A 433 6.82 -13.34 -5.14
C THR A 433 7.73 -12.16 -5.47
N GLY A 434 7.52 -11.56 -6.63
CA GLY A 434 8.24 -10.36 -7.00
C GLY A 434 8.05 -9.98 -8.46
N LYS A 435 7.56 -8.77 -8.70
CA LYS A 435 7.29 -8.26 -10.06
C LYS A 435 8.52 -8.04 -10.92
N ASP A 436 9.70 -7.97 -10.30
CA ASP A 436 10.85 -7.36 -10.96
C ASP A 436 11.86 -8.39 -11.48
N GLY A 437 11.58 -9.68 -11.29
CA GLY A 437 12.50 -10.76 -11.68
C GLY A 437 13.89 -10.55 -11.08
N PHE A 438 14.00 -9.91 -9.91
CA PHE A 438 15.30 -9.54 -9.35
C PHE A 438 16.17 -10.78 -9.15
N LEU A 439 15.60 -11.87 -8.63
CA LEU A 439 16.32 -13.14 -8.43
C LEU A 439 16.75 -13.79 -9.75
N GLU A 440 15.89 -13.76 -10.77
CA GLU A 440 16.23 -14.22 -12.12
C GLU A 440 17.36 -13.39 -12.73
N LYS A 441 17.29 -12.05 -12.61
CA LYS A 441 18.34 -11.14 -13.06
C LYS A 441 19.63 -11.36 -12.28
N ALA A 442 19.55 -11.54 -10.97
CA ALA A 442 20.71 -11.83 -10.11
C ALA A 442 21.35 -13.16 -10.52
N ARG A 443 20.57 -14.20 -10.82
CA ARG A 443 21.05 -15.46 -11.41
C ARG A 443 21.80 -15.20 -12.72
N ASP A 444 21.21 -14.45 -13.63
CA ASP A 444 21.82 -14.18 -14.94
C ASP A 444 23.14 -13.40 -14.78
N ARG A 445 23.19 -12.42 -13.85
CA ARG A 445 24.43 -11.72 -13.49
C ARG A 445 25.47 -12.66 -12.87
N LEU A 446 25.08 -13.51 -11.94
CA LEU A 446 25.99 -14.49 -11.31
C LEU A 446 26.54 -15.49 -12.32
N LYS A 447 25.73 -15.90 -13.30
CA LYS A 447 26.18 -16.76 -14.39
C LYS A 447 27.32 -16.11 -15.18
N ASP A 448 27.15 -14.86 -15.59
CA ASP A 448 28.20 -14.10 -16.28
C ASP A 448 29.48 -14.00 -15.43
N PHE A 449 29.32 -13.77 -14.13
CA PHE A 449 30.44 -13.67 -13.19
C PHE A 449 31.21 -14.98 -12.97
N TYR A 450 30.51 -16.12 -12.91
CA TYR A 450 31.13 -17.42 -12.70
C TYR A 450 31.74 -18.04 -13.95
N LEU A 451 31.23 -17.72 -15.15
CA LEU A 451 31.78 -18.24 -16.42
C LEU A 451 33.28 -17.96 -16.59
N GLU A 452 33.79 -16.89 -15.97
CA GLU A 452 35.18 -16.47 -16.05
C GLU A 452 36.10 -17.08 -14.95
N ARG A 453 35.60 -18.02 -14.11
CA ARG A 453 36.32 -18.53 -12.93
C ARG A 453 36.46 -20.05 -12.90
N GLU A 454 37.58 -20.55 -12.37
CA GLU A 454 37.90 -21.98 -12.30
C GLU A 454 36.85 -22.82 -11.55
N GLU A 455 36.26 -22.30 -10.47
CA GLU A 455 35.19 -22.98 -9.71
C GLU A 455 33.77 -22.63 -10.19
N GLY A 456 33.65 -21.86 -11.29
CA GLY A 456 32.39 -21.27 -11.74
C GLY A 456 31.29 -22.30 -12.01
N SER A 457 31.63 -23.40 -12.67
CA SER A 457 30.66 -24.47 -13.00
C SER A 457 30.07 -25.14 -11.76
N ARG A 458 30.86 -25.30 -10.69
CA ARG A 458 30.38 -25.88 -9.42
C ARG A 458 29.43 -24.92 -8.71
N LYS A 459 29.83 -23.65 -8.57
CA LYS A 459 29.00 -22.62 -7.93
C LYS A 459 27.70 -22.37 -8.69
N MET A 460 27.74 -22.41 -10.03
CA MET A 460 26.53 -22.27 -10.84
C MET A 460 25.56 -23.43 -10.61
N LYS A 461 26.05 -24.66 -10.52
CA LYS A 461 25.21 -25.82 -10.21
C LYS A 461 24.55 -25.71 -8.83
N GLU A 462 25.31 -25.30 -7.81
CA GLU A 462 24.78 -25.04 -6.46
C GLU A 462 23.71 -23.93 -6.46
N LEU A 463 23.89 -22.89 -7.28
CA LEU A 463 22.91 -21.81 -7.45
C LEU A 463 21.63 -22.29 -8.16
N GLU A 464 21.76 -23.07 -9.23
CA GLU A 464 20.63 -23.63 -9.98
C GLU A 464 19.81 -24.61 -9.13
N GLU A 465 20.48 -25.47 -8.35
CA GLU A 465 19.81 -26.37 -7.40
C GLU A 465 19.00 -25.56 -6.38
N LYS A 466 19.57 -24.49 -5.81
CA LYS A 466 18.85 -23.60 -4.89
C LYS A 466 17.65 -22.92 -5.55
N LEU A 467 17.81 -22.34 -6.73
CA LEU A 467 16.72 -21.64 -7.44
C LEU A 467 15.61 -22.60 -7.87
N SER A 468 15.96 -23.83 -8.27
CA SER A 468 15.00 -24.89 -8.58
C SER A 468 14.13 -25.24 -7.37
N THR A 469 14.70 -25.28 -6.14
CA THR A 469 13.90 -25.46 -4.92
C THR A 469 12.93 -24.30 -4.62
N LEU A 470 13.06 -23.19 -5.34
CA LEU A 470 12.22 -21.99 -5.22
C LEU A 470 11.24 -21.83 -6.40
N GLY A 471 11.24 -22.76 -7.35
CA GLY A 471 10.41 -22.69 -8.55
C GLY A 471 10.85 -21.60 -9.54
N ILE A 472 12.15 -21.24 -9.56
CA ILE A 472 12.78 -20.27 -10.49
C ILE A 472 13.67 -20.99 -11.51
#